data_AF-E6LRH7-F1
#
_entry.id   AF-E6LRH7-F1
#
_cell.length_a   1.000
_cell.length_b   1.000
_cell.length_c   1.000
_cell.angle_alpha   90.00
_cell.angle_beta   90.00
_cell.angle_gamma   90.00
#
_symmetry.space_group_name_H-M   'P 1'
#
loop_
_entity.id
_entity.type
_entity.pdbx_description
1 polymer ?
#
loop_
_entity_poly.entity_id
_entity_poly.type
_entity_poly.pdbx_seq_one_letter_code
_entity_poly.pdbx_strand_id
1 'polypeptide(L)'
;MRKFFIVTALILCTSVLFSCGLANKEKSVEQNLAFVNNQYEDSDNKADGLSESDIEELKWLIQTLHVSHWGASNILGKGSVLDTKEKQAEFLYTLNEIEYEHIFKDSLGGYVIFENDKKLIDRKNAEIILKMAGASRTKDVWQYLSQNYSYDMKSEEIFTMPMYRREGSDYFIEFRDWKFIGGEDGKLTVRYKIYKPIFRRDIEYVEVRLHKDEKSVFGGYSADYMMATPIELEETAYEKEEFFQGNTWGEYRKPLTMGDSIDNYIFRLDGSLYQMPFPLDELTSKGWKYTENLKKDEERDEITLKKGGKEIYCIVWYCQIRDDPKWYVVSLKTGFGEEISDVDFELFGNRKRGDYAYGYGVHGIYGFVDPLYLGAGISVDVGSDKMIQGFTITYAPKYSDRIERLNEIATDVKGEVNLTGKGNTELERDVLYKLNMYDEPLDVQVKSLYKIGWAKEMDIIWVKKGTKEDIIGYIEYGKNFTLCIDDNNNIKIKVVHMEDSSNDEPEVLNIQ
;
A
#
# COMPACT_ATOMS: atom_id res chain seq x y z
N MET A 1 70.84 -31.62 9.10
CA MET A 1 69.65 -32.52 9.09
C MET A 1 68.67 -32.00 8.05
N ARG A 2 68.26 -32.90 7.12
CA ARG A 2 67.26 -32.85 6.02
C ARG A 2 66.46 -31.53 5.82
N LYS A 3 66.64 -30.74 4.75
CA LYS A 3 66.30 -30.87 3.30
C LYS A 3 64.88 -30.38 2.91
N PHE A 4 64.88 -29.34 2.06
CA PHE A 4 63.88 -28.74 1.15
C PHE A 4 62.68 -29.59 0.67
N PHE A 5 61.50 -28.98 0.43
CA PHE A 5 60.91 -28.68 -0.91
C PHE A 5 59.37 -28.38 -0.92
N ILE A 6 58.96 -27.39 -1.76
CA ILE A 6 57.73 -27.31 -2.64
C ILE A 6 56.35 -27.21 -1.94
N VAL A 7 55.48 -26.20 -2.12
CA VAL A 7 54.94 -25.46 -3.29
C VAL A 7 54.47 -26.35 -4.44
N THR A 8 53.47 -27.22 -4.22
CA THR A 8 52.42 -27.63 -5.19
C THR A 8 51.62 -28.80 -4.60
N ALA A 9 50.43 -28.56 -4.06
CA ALA A 9 49.38 -29.57 -3.86
C ALA A 9 48.12 -28.91 -3.28
N LEU A 10 47.42 -28.11 -4.08
CA LEU A 10 45.97 -27.85 -3.94
C LEU A 10 45.44 -27.08 -5.16
N ILE A 11 45.97 -27.42 -6.34
CA ILE A 11 45.38 -27.18 -7.65
C ILE A 11 45.51 -28.52 -8.38
N LEU A 12 44.42 -28.98 -9.01
CA LEU A 12 44.23 -30.23 -9.74
C LEU A 12 43.93 -31.48 -8.88
N CYS A 13 42.65 -31.67 -8.59
CA CYS A 13 41.96 -32.95 -8.86
C CYS A 13 40.48 -32.67 -9.14
N THR A 14 40.21 -31.83 -10.13
CA THR A 14 39.04 -32.02 -10.99
C THR A 14 39.25 -33.33 -11.76
N SER A 15 38.29 -34.26 -11.63
CA SER A 15 37.64 -34.99 -12.73
C SER A 15 37.42 -36.49 -12.41
N VAL A 16 36.12 -36.85 -12.34
CA VAL A 16 35.52 -37.89 -13.20
C VAL A 16 35.73 -39.36 -12.74
N LEU A 17 34.77 -39.91 -11.96
CA LEU A 17 33.80 -40.95 -12.38
C LEU A 17 33.24 -41.83 -11.23
N PHE A 18 31.91 -41.78 -11.11
CA PHE A 18 30.96 -42.91 -10.99
C PHE A 18 31.42 -44.24 -10.33
N SER A 19 30.71 -44.70 -9.29
CA SER A 19 29.54 -45.59 -9.44
C SER A 19 29.19 -46.32 -8.13
N CYS A 20 27.94 -46.81 -8.10
CA CYS A 20 27.40 -47.83 -7.19
C CYS A 20 26.94 -47.37 -5.81
N GLY A 21 25.62 -47.25 -5.68
CA GLY A 21 24.94 -47.04 -4.41
C GLY A 21 24.58 -48.31 -3.67
N LEU A 22 24.08 -48.14 -2.45
CA LEU A 22 22.92 -48.82 -1.87
C LEU A 22 22.63 -48.26 -0.47
N ALA A 23 21.39 -47.82 -0.29
CA ALA A 23 20.56 -47.66 0.91
C ALA A 23 21.22 -47.81 2.31
N ASN A 24 21.05 -46.82 3.21
CA ASN A 24 19.82 -46.64 3.99
C ASN A 24 19.90 -45.41 4.94
N LYS A 25 18.75 -44.72 5.04
CA LYS A 25 18.23 -43.82 6.08
C LYS A 25 19.18 -43.33 7.20
N GLU A 26 19.40 -42.02 7.22
CA GLU A 26 19.36 -41.22 8.45
C GLU A 26 18.79 -39.82 8.15
N LYS A 27 17.81 -39.40 8.96
CA LYS A 27 17.16 -38.09 8.91
C LYS A 27 18.18 -37.00 9.24
N SER A 28 18.41 -36.07 8.33
CA SER A 28 18.90 -34.74 8.68
C SER A 28 18.07 -33.69 7.96
N VAL A 29 17.75 -32.65 8.73
CA VAL A 29 16.92 -31.50 8.36
C VAL A 29 17.73 -30.64 7.40
N GLU A 30 17.34 -30.60 6.13
CA GLU A 30 17.84 -29.60 5.18
C GLU A 30 16.89 -28.40 5.15
N GLN A 31 17.36 -27.28 5.71
CA GLN A 31 17.04 -25.96 5.21
C GLN A 31 17.61 -25.88 3.79
N ASN A 32 16.79 -26.11 2.77
CA ASN A 32 17.15 -25.82 1.39
C ASN A 32 16.29 -24.67 0.88
N LEU A 33 16.99 -23.61 0.44
CA LEU A 33 16.47 -22.45 -0.25
C LEU A 33 15.43 -22.87 -1.31
N ALA A 34 14.23 -22.32 -1.20
CA ALA A 34 13.26 -22.32 -2.30
C ALA A 34 13.74 -21.32 -3.37
N PHE A 35 14.75 -21.71 -4.15
CA PHE A 35 15.21 -20.99 -5.33
C PHE A 35 15.28 -21.97 -6.50
N VAL A 36 14.20 -22.70 -6.78
CA VAL A 36 14.04 -23.50 -8.00
C VAL A 36 12.55 -23.59 -8.34
N ASN A 37 12.22 -23.13 -9.55
CA ASN A 37 10.97 -23.27 -10.32
C ASN A 37 9.97 -22.07 -10.32
N ASN A 38 10.36 -20.98 -11.00
CA ASN A 38 9.42 -20.12 -11.75
C ASN A 38 9.28 -20.53 -13.23
N GLN A 39 9.79 -21.71 -13.60
CA GLN A 39 9.47 -22.36 -14.86
C GLN A 39 8.45 -23.43 -14.57
N TYR A 40 7.15 -23.15 -14.75
CA TYR A 40 6.07 -24.07 -15.15
C TYR A 40 4.72 -23.42 -14.82
N GLU A 41 4.30 -22.51 -15.70
CA GLU A 41 2.90 -22.29 -16.08
C GLU A 41 2.90 -21.54 -17.42
N ASP A 42 3.43 -22.20 -18.45
CA ASP A 42 3.49 -21.70 -19.81
C ASP A 42 2.71 -22.66 -20.71
N SER A 43 1.38 -22.51 -20.72
CA SER A 43 0.54 -23.05 -21.80
C SER A 43 -0.81 -22.33 -21.84
N ASP A 44 -1.05 -21.65 -22.96
CA ASP A 44 -2.34 -21.20 -23.51
C ASP A 44 -2.85 -19.76 -23.25
N ASN A 45 -2.06 -18.83 -22.68
CA ASN A 45 -2.48 -17.43 -22.48
C ASN A 45 -1.61 -16.38 -23.21
N LYS A 46 -1.01 -16.71 -24.37
CA LYS A 46 -0.32 -15.74 -25.23
C LYS A 46 -1.34 -15.08 -26.17
N ALA A 47 -1.43 -13.76 -26.16
CA ALA A 47 -2.14 -13.05 -27.23
C ALA A 47 -1.42 -13.32 -28.56
N ASP A 48 -2.16 -13.62 -29.63
CA ASP A 48 -1.60 -13.91 -30.95
C ASP A 48 -0.64 -12.78 -31.38
N GLY A 49 0.64 -13.11 -31.61
CA GLY A 49 1.63 -12.20 -32.18
C GLY A 49 2.67 -11.59 -31.23
N LEU A 50 2.66 -11.90 -29.92
CA LEU A 50 3.74 -11.50 -28.99
C LEU A 50 4.86 -12.55 -28.96
N SER A 51 6.12 -12.12 -29.11
CA SER A 51 7.29 -12.97 -28.87
C SER A 51 7.58 -13.11 -27.37
N GLU A 52 8.44 -14.06 -27.00
CA GLU A 52 8.88 -14.21 -25.60
C GLU A 52 9.61 -12.97 -25.07
N SER A 53 10.44 -12.34 -25.92
CA SER A 53 11.13 -11.09 -25.60
C SER A 53 10.13 -9.95 -25.36
N ASP A 54 9.08 -9.83 -26.18
CA ASP A 54 8.05 -8.81 -25.98
C ASP A 54 7.34 -9.01 -24.63
N ILE A 55 7.08 -10.27 -24.25
CA ILE A 55 6.43 -10.60 -22.97
C ILE A 55 7.33 -10.21 -21.78
N GLU A 56 8.64 -10.47 -21.86
CA GLU A 56 9.58 -10.10 -20.78
C GLU A 56 9.70 -8.59 -20.63
N GLU A 57 9.82 -7.85 -21.74
CA GLU A 57 9.85 -6.38 -21.74
C GLU A 57 8.54 -5.78 -21.20
N LEU A 58 7.39 -6.35 -21.56
CA LEU A 58 6.07 -5.95 -21.03
C LEU A 58 5.96 -6.21 -19.52
N LYS A 59 6.41 -7.37 -19.04
CA LYS A 59 6.42 -7.69 -17.61
C LYS A 59 7.28 -6.70 -16.83
N TRP A 60 8.45 -6.34 -17.37
CA TRP A 60 9.32 -5.34 -16.78
C TRP A 60 8.68 -3.95 -16.71
N LEU A 61 8.06 -3.48 -17.81
CA LEU A 61 7.27 -2.25 -17.81
C LEU A 61 6.21 -2.27 -16.70
N ILE A 62 5.38 -3.32 -16.67
CA ILE A 62 4.24 -3.43 -15.76
C ILE A 62 4.69 -3.49 -14.30
N GLN A 63 5.78 -4.19 -14.00
CA GLN A 63 6.31 -4.26 -12.64
C GLN A 63 6.92 -2.92 -12.21
N THR A 64 7.65 -2.23 -13.09
CA THR A 64 8.16 -0.88 -12.82
C THR A 64 7.01 0.12 -12.61
N LEU A 65 5.93 -0.01 -13.39
CA LEU A 65 4.70 0.74 -13.19
C LEU A 65 4.07 0.44 -11.83
N HIS A 66 3.99 -0.83 -11.43
CA HIS A 66 3.44 -1.19 -10.11
C HIS A 66 4.14 -0.47 -8.96
N VAL A 67 5.48 -0.50 -8.94
CA VAL A 67 6.26 0.14 -7.87
C VAL A 67 6.05 1.66 -7.88
N SER A 68 6.05 2.28 -9.06
CA SER A 68 5.85 3.73 -9.19
C SER A 68 4.42 4.22 -8.94
N HIS A 69 3.41 3.33 -8.89
CA HIS A 69 1.99 3.68 -8.83
C HIS A 69 1.26 3.18 -7.58
N TRP A 70 2.00 2.86 -6.51
CA TRP A 70 1.38 2.47 -5.25
C TRP A 70 0.54 3.62 -4.67
N GLY A 71 -0.75 3.37 -4.38
CA GLY A 71 -1.63 4.32 -3.70
C GLY A 71 -3.09 4.32 -4.13
N ALA A 72 -3.88 5.20 -3.50
CA ALA A 72 -5.33 5.24 -3.64
C ALA A 72 -5.83 5.49 -5.09
N SER A 73 -5.14 6.28 -5.91
CA SER A 73 -5.54 6.52 -7.31
C SER A 73 -5.60 5.23 -8.13
N ASN A 74 -4.67 4.30 -7.91
CA ASN A 74 -4.59 3.04 -8.63
C ASN A 74 -5.37 1.91 -7.96
N ILE A 75 -6.05 2.16 -6.83
CA ILE A 75 -6.92 1.19 -6.13
C ILE A 75 -8.40 1.61 -6.22
N LEU A 76 -8.66 2.92 -6.10
CA LEU A 76 -10.00 3.50 -5.97
C LEU A 76 -10.36 4.52 -7.06
N GLY A 77 -9.36 5.04 -7.79
CA GLY A 77 -9.52 6.11 -8.77
C GLY A 77 -10.00 5.61 -10.13
N LYS A 78 -9.59 6.31 -11.19
CA LYS A 78 -9.86 5.92 -12.59
C LYS A 78 -8.76 5.05 -13.17
N GLY A 79 -7.68 4.81 -12.41
CA GLY A 79 -6.48 4.16 -12.91
C GLY A 79 -5.69 5.14 -13.77
N SER A 80 -4.40 5.25 -13.49
CA SER A 80 -3.53 6.20 -14.16
C SER A 80 -2.12 5.65 -14.29
N VAL A 81 -1.42 6.16 -15.30
CA VAL A 81 -0.05 5.79 -15.63
C VAL A 81 0.76 7.05 -15.88
N LEU A 82 1.80 7.26 -15.08
CA LEU A 82 2.82 8.28 -15.19
C LEU A 82 2.24 9.69 -15.41
N ASP A 83 1.12 9.98 -14.77
CA ASP A 83 0.37 11.24 -14.89
C ASP A 83 0.89 12.34 -13.96
N THR A 84 1.73 11.99 -12.99
CA THR A 84 2.37 12.92 -12.05
C THR A 84 3.90 12.87 -12.13
N LYS A 85 4.55 13.97 -11.77
CA LYS A 85 6.03 14.08 -11.75
C LYS A 85 6.66 13.09 -10.76
N GLU A 86 5.96 12.79 -9.67
CA GLU A 86 6.33 11.82 -8.65
C GLU A 86 6.36 10.40 -9.20
N LYS A 87 5.26 9.95 -9.84
CA LYS A 87 5.17 8.62 -10.47
C LYS A 87 6.25 8.47 -11.54
N GLN A 88 6.51 9.52 -12.33
CA GLN A 88 7.55 9.52 -13.35
C GLN A 88 8.97 9.44 -12.76
N ALA A 89 9.25 10.17 -11.68
CA ALA A 89 10.54 10.11 -11.02
C ALA A 89 10.79 8.74 -10.38
N GLU A 90 9.78 8.18 -9.71
CA GLU A 90 9.86 6.85 -9.10
C GLU A 90 10.02 5.75 -10.17
N PHE A 91 9.35 5.89 -11.31
CA PHE A 91 9.55 5.00 -12.46
C PHE A 91 11.01 5.04 -12.94
N LEU A 92 11.60 6.21 -13.14
CA LEU A 92 13.01 6.33 -13.54
C LEU A 92 13.98 5.79 -12.49
N TYR A 93 13.66 5.97 -11.20
CA TYR A 93 14.45 5.48 -10.07
C TYR A 93 14.47 3.94 -10.03
N THR A 94 13.33 3.31 -10.30
CA THR A 94 13.12 1.85 -10.19
C THR A 94 13.47 1.09 -11.47
N LEU A 95 13.59 1.78 -12.60
CA LEU A 95 13.82 1.18 -13.92
C LEU A 95 15.10 0.32 -13.98
N ASN A 96 16.14 0.68 -13.23
CA ASN A 96 17.40 -0.08 -13.13
C ASN A 96 17.29 -1.22 -12.10
N GLU A 97 16.40 -2.17 -12.36
CA GLU A 97 16.16 -3.34 -11.53
C GLU A 97 17.11 -4.48 -11.84
N ILE A 98 17.73 -5.07 -10.81
CA ILE A 98 18.75 -6.12 -10.96
C ILE A 98 18.23 -7.38 -11.68
N GLU A 99 16.97 -7.76 -11.45
CA GLU A 99 16.33 -8.93 -12.08
C GLU A 99 16.23 -8.77 -13.60
N TYR A 100 16.10 -7.52 -14.06
CA TYR A 100 15.93 -7.15 -15.46
C TYR A 100 17.19 -6.56 -16.09
N GLU A 101 18.35 -6.67 -15.46
CA GLU A 101 19.63 -6.13 -15.97
C GLU A 101 19.95 -6.58 -17.40
N HIS A 102 19.55 -7.81 -17.77
CA HIS A 102 19.79 -8.39 -19.09
C HIS A 102 18.95 -7.70 -20.18
N ILE A 103 17.64 -7.54 -19.97
CA ILE A 103 16.78 -6.78 -20.90
C ILE A 103 17.06 -5.28 -20.85
N PHE A 104 17.37 -4.73 -19.68
CA PHE A 104 17.63 -3.30 -19.50
C PHE A 104 18.73 -2.82 -20.46
N LYS A 105 19.83 -3.55 -20.54
CA LYS A 105 20.97 -3.21 -21.40
C LYS A 105 20.60 -3.24 -22.87
N ASP A 106 19.85 -4.26 -23.27
CA ASP A 106 19.49 -4.47 -24.67
C ASP A 106 18.46 -3.43 -25.13
N SER A 107 17.40 -3.22 -24.33
CA SER A 107 16.30 -2.32 -24.68
C SER A 107 16.65 -0.84 -24.49
N LEU A 108 17.51 -0.47 -23.51
CA LEU A 108 17.89 0.92 -23.21
C LEU A 108 19.30 1.33 -23.66
N GLY A 109 20.04 0.45 -24.33
CA GLY A 109 21.42 0.69 -24.77
C GLY A 109 21.65 1.99 -25.55
N GLY A 110 20.63 2.45 -26.30
CA GLY A 110 20.66 3.70 -27.06
C GLY A 110 20.32 4.98 -26.27
N TYR A 111 19.81 4.84 -25.05
CA TYR A 111 19.29 5.94 -24.22
C TYR A 111 20.10 6.16 -22.94
N VAL A 112 20.74 5.11 -22.44
CA VAL A 112 21.47 5.11 -21.17
C VAL A 112 22.97 5.02 -21.42
N ILE A 113 23.73 5.83 -20.70
CA ILE A 113 25.20 5.80 -20.69
C ILE A 113 25.66 4.85 -19.59
N PHE A 114 26.41 3.82 -19.98
CA PHE A 114 26.97 2.83 -19.05
C PHE A 114 28.43 3.21 -18.71
N GLU A 115 28.67 3.59 -17.46
CA GLU A 115 30.00 3.96 -16.95
C GLU A 115 30.39 3.08 -15.77
N ASN A 116 31.28 2.09 -15.99
CA ASN A 116 31.73 1.15 -14.96
C ASN A 116 30.56 0.50 -14.18
N ASP A 117 30.25 1.04 -13.00
CA ASP A 117 29.21 0.63 -12.05
C ASP A 117 27.93 1.49 -12.11
N LYS A 118 27.93 2.59 -12.88
CA LYS A 118 26.83 3.55 -12.98
C LYS A 118 26.08 3.44 -14.30
N LYS A 119 24.78 3.69 -14.22
CA LYS A 119 23.88 3.84 -15.35
C LYS A 119 23.33 5.26 -15.31
N LEU A 120 23.57 6.01 -16.37
CA LEU A 120 23.28 7.44 -16.41
C LEU A 120 22.30 7.74 -17.52
N ILE A 121 21.37 8.64 -17.26
CA ILE A 121 20.38 9.08 -18.24
C ILE A 121 20.34 10.61 -18.27
N ASP A 122 20.31 11.16 -19.48
CA ASP A 122 20.11 12.59 -19.66
C ASP A 122 18.61 12.94 -19.68
N ARG A 123 18.32 14.22 -19.49
CA ARG A 123 16.95 14.74 -19.47
C ARG A 123 16.12 14.34 -20.69
N LYS A 124 16.72 14.42 -21.88
CA LYS A 124 16.03 14.18 -23.14
C LYS A 124 15.65 12.72 -23.29
N ASN A 125 16.57 11.82 -22.96
CA ASN A 125 16.35 10.38 -23.04
C ASN A 125 15.36 9.91 -21.95
N ALA A 126 15.40 10.51 -20.76
CA ALA A 126 14.41 10.26 -19.71
C ALA A 126 12.99 10.61 -20.18
N GLU A 127 12.80 11.78 -20.80
CA GLU A 127 11.50 12.17 -21.35
C GLU A 127 11.01 11.22 -22.46
N ILE A 128 11.92 10.68 -23.27
CA ILE A 128 11.59 9.71 -24.32
C ILE A 128 11.10 8.39 -23.69
N ILE A 129 11.86 7.84 -22.74
CA ILE A 129 11.52 6.58 -22.07
C ILE A 129 10.20 6.70 -21.30
N LEU A 130 9.97 7.81 -20.60
CA LEU A 130 8.71 8.05 -19.90
C LEU A 130 7.51 8.05 -20.86
N LYS A 131 7.65 8.65 -22.04
CA LYS A 131 6.59 8.64 -23.08
C LYS A 131 6.36 7.24 -23.62
N MET A 132 7.42 6.48 -23.89
CA MET A 132 7.35 5.08 -24.29
C MET A 132 6.66 4.20 -23.24
N ALA A 133 6.81 4.53 -21.96
CA ALA A 133 6.15 3.84 -20.85
C ALA A 133 4.67 4.23 -20.66
N GLY A 134 4.20 5.34 -21.26
CA GLY A 134 2.81 5.79 -21.16
C GLY A 134 2.59 7.22 -20.63
N ALA A 135 3.66 7.96 -20.30
CA ALA A 135 3.51 9.32 -19.77
C ALA A 135 2.94 10.28 -20.84
N SER A 136 1.75 10.82 -20.60
CA SER A 136 1.11 11.79 -21.51
C SER A 136 1.80 13.15 -21.51
N ARG A 137 2.47 13.51 -20.41
CA ARG A 137 3.23 14.75 -20.22
C ARG A 137 4.39 14.49 -19.29
N THR A 138 5.57 15.02 -19.61
CA THR A 138 6.79 14.86 -18.80
C THR A 138 7.31 16.19 -18.25
N LYS A 139 6.42 17.17 -18.14
CA LYS A 139 6.78 18.49 -17.65
C LYS A 139 7.09 18.37 -16.15
N ASP A 140 8.13 19.09 -15.70
CA ASP A 140 8.48 19.26 -14.28
C ASP A 140 9.13 18.04 -13.59
N VAL A 141 9.14 16.84 -14.18
CA VAL A 141 9.83 15.65 -13.61
C VAL A 141 11.32 15.89 -13.35
N TRP A 142 12.01 16.58 -14.25
CA TRP A 142 13.45 16.84 -14.10
C TRP A 142 13.77 17.80 -12.94
N GLN A 143 12.93 18.83 -12.77
CA GLN A 143 13.01 19.74 -11.64
C GLN A 143 12.74 18.97 -10.34
N TYR A 144 11.74 18.10 -10.35
CA TYR A 144 11.39 17.27 -9.20
C TYR A 144 12.54 16.30 -8.82
N LEU A 145 13.16 15.61 -9.79
CA LEU A 145 14.36 14.79 -9.57
C LEU A 145 15.51 15.60 -8.98
N SER A 146 15.75 16.79 -9.52
CA SER A 146 16.84 17.67 -9.04
C SER A 146 16.66 18.12 -7.60
N GLN A 147 15.40 18.29 -7.15
CA GLN A 147 15.04 18.70 -5.80
C GLN A 147 15.01 17.52 -4.82
N ASN A 148 14.37 16.41 -5.20
CA ASN A 148 14.05 15.31 -4.28
C ASN A 148 15.02 14.13 -4.37
N TYR A 149 15.74 13.98 -5.48
CA TYR A 149 16.74 12.93 -5.73
C TYR A 149 18.11 13.57 -6.05
N SER A 150 18.43 14.71 -5.42
CA SER A 150 19.64 15.49 -5.70
C SER A 150 20.94 14.68 -5.53
N TYR A 151 20.93 13.68 -4.65
CA TYR A 151 22.08 12.79 -4.42
C TYR A 151 22.40 11.91 -5.63
N ASP A 152 21.41 11.60 -6.44
CA ASP A 152 21.54 10.78 -7.65
C ASP A 152 21.81 11.63 -8.90
N MET A 153 21.74 12.96 -8.80
CA MET A 153 22.12 13.86 -9.89
C MET A 153 23.65 13.93 -10.03
N LYS A 154 24.18 13.44 -11.15
CA LYS A 154 25.62 13.57 -11.49
C LYS A 154 25.96 14.99 -11.96
N SER A 155 25.01 15.64 -12.63
CA SER A 155 25.04 17.04 -13.03
C SER A 155 23.62 17.56 -13.21
N GLU A 156 23.42 18.85 -13.50
CA GLU A 156 22.09 19.44 -13.76
C GLU A 156 21.30 18.73 -14.87
N GLU A 157 21.98 18.03 -15.79
CA GLU A 157 21.38 17.38 -16.96
C GLU A 157 21.55 15.85 -16.96
N ILE A 158 22.18 15.27 -15.94
CA ILE A 158 22.44 13.83 -15.88
C ILE A 158 22.00 13.26 -14.54
N PHE A 159 21.05 12.31 -14.60
CA PHE A 159 20.58 11.52 -13.47
C PHE A 159 21.29 10.16 -13.45
N THR A 160 21.75 9.75 -12.28
CA THR A 160 22.28 8.41 -12.03
C THR A 160 21.11 7.52 -11.65
N MET A 161 20.80 6.52 -12.47
CA MET A 161 19.75 5.56 -12.19
C MET A 161 20.21 4.58 -11.10
N PRO A 162 19.67 4.64 -9.88
CA PRO A 162 20.14 3.81 -8.78
C PRO A 162 19.85 2.33 -9.05
N MET A 163 20.68 1.44 -8.52
CA MET A 163 20.40 0.01 -8.62
C MET A 163 19.22 -0.31 -7.71
N TYR A 164 18.06 -0.57 -8.30
CA TYR A 164 16.88 -1.03 -7.58
C TYR A 164 17.01 -2.53 -7.30
N ARG A 165 16.93 -2.89 -6.02
CA ARG A 165 16.83 -4.27 -5.57
C ARG A 165 15.51 -4.43 -4.85
N ARG A 166 14.64 -5.27 -5.42
CA ARG A 166 13.46 -5.76 -4.71
C ARG A 166 13.85 -6.55 -3.45
N GLU A 167 15.01 -7.22 -3.47
CA GLU A 167 15.56 -7.92 -2.31
C GLU A 167 16.18 -6.93 -1.29
N GLY A 168 15.44 -6.66 -0.21
CA GLY A 168 16.02 -6.11 1.02
C GLY A 168 15.20 -5.08 1.78
N SER A 169 14.20 -4.44 1.16
CA SER A 169 13.38 -3.42 1.82
C SER A 169 11.91 -3.42 1.42
N ASP A 170 11.53 -4.13 0.36
CA ASP A 170 10.14 -4.34 -0.03
C ASP A 170 9.81 -5.82 0.06
N TYR A 171 8.95 -6.17 1.02
CA TYR A 171 8.26 -7.45 1.16
C TYR A 171 8.17 -8.19 -0.17
N PHE A 172 8.92 -9.30 -0.35
CA PHE A 172 8.96 -10.08 -1.60
C PHE A 172 7.57 -10.12 -2.25
N ILE A 173 7.35 -9.36 -3.31
CA ILE A 173 6.12 -9.42 -4.09
C ILE A 173 6.42 -10.33 -5.27
N GLU A 174 5.56 -11.32 -5.46
CA GLU A 174 5.60 -12.17 -6.62
C GLU A 174 4.44 -11.82 -7.55
N PHE A 175 4.77 -11.60 -8.81
CA PHE A 175 3.80 -11.33 -9.86
C PHE A 175 3.46 -12.64 -10.56
N ARG A 176 2.22 -13.12 -10.38
CA ARG A 176 1.79 -14.45 -10.82
C ARG A 176 0.54 -14.37 -11.69
N ASP A 177 0.15 -15.50 -12.28
CA ASP A 177 -1.11 -15.67 -13.04
C ASP A 177 -1.27 -14.66 -14.21
N TRP A 178 -0.17 -14.38 -14.92
CA TRP A 178 -0.17 -13.43 -16.03
C TRP A 178 -1.05 -13.91 -17.19
N LYS A 179 -1.96 -13.05 -17.64
CA LYS A 179 -2.83 -13.27 -18.78
C LYS A 179 -2.77 -12.09 -19.74
N PHE A 180 -2.35 -12.34 -20.97
CA PHE A 180 -2.24 -11.36 -22.03
C PHE A 180 -3.44 -11.51 -22.98
N ILE A 181 -4.23 -10.46 -23.12
CA ILE A 181 -5.49 -10.47 -23.87
C ILE A 181 -5.41 -9.42 -24.98
N GLY A 182 -5.24 -9.89 -26.22
CA GLY A 182 -5.26 -9.02 -27.39
C GLY A 182 -6.65 -8.43 -27.64
N GLY A 183 -6.70 -7.15 -27.99
CA GLY A 183 -7.90 -6.43 -28.42
C GLY A 183 -7.77 -5.89 -29.85
N GLU A 184 -8.83 -5.24 -30.32
CA GLU A 184 -8.83 -4.57 -31.62
C GLU A 184 -7.84 -3.40 -31.66
N ASP A 185 -7.37 -3.05 -32.87
CA ASP A 185 -6.51 -1.88 -33.14
C ASP A 185 -5.20 -1.83 -32.32
N GLY A 186 -4.59 -2.99 -32.05
CA GLY A 186 -3.31 -3.04 -31.33
C GLY A 186 -3.43 -2.75 -29.84
N LYS A 187 -4.63 -2.85 -29.27
CA LYS A 187 -4.84 -2.80 -27.82
C LYS A 187 -4.45 -4.13 -27.18
N LEU A 188 -3.87 -4.05 -25.98
CA LEU A 188 -3.50 -5.20 -25.17
C LEU A 188 -3.98 -4.98 -23.74
N THR A 189 -4.63 -5.98 -23.15
CA THR A 189 -4.96 -5.97 -21.72
C THR A 189 -4.16 -7.07 -21.04
N VAL A 190 -3.42 -6.72 -19.99
CA VAL A 190 -2.66 -7.64 -19.17
C VAL A 190 -3.29 -7.72 -17.80
N ARG A 191 -3.57 -8.94 -17.35
CA ARG A 191 -4.15 -9.21 -16.04
C ARG A 191 -3.20 -10.13 -15.28
N TYR A 192 -2.93 -9.83 -14.02
CA TYR A 192 -2.06 -10.63 -13.18
C TYR A 192 -2.46 -10.49 -11.71
N LYS A 193 -1.88 -11.34 -10.87
CA LYS A 193 -2.04 -11.26 -9.43
C LYS A 193 -0.74 -10.92 -8.74
N ILE A 194 -0.88 -10.22 -7.62
CA ILE A 194 0.22 -9.91 -6.72
C ILE A 194 0.11 -10.84 -5.52
N TYR A 195 1.13 -11.66 -5.34
CA TYR A 195 1.26 -12.59 -4.24
C TYR A 195 2.35 -12.09 -3.29
N LYS A 196 2.03 -11.98 -1.99
CA LYS A 196 3.03 -11.67 -0.96
C LYS A 196 3.34 -12.96 -0.18
N PRO A 197 4.50 -13.62 -0.35
CA PRO A 197 4.84 -14.88 0.31
C PRO A 197 4.85 -14.78 1.84
N ILE A 198 5.24 -13.62 2.38
CA ILE A 198 5.13 -13.34 3.82
C ILE A 198 3.69 -13.46 4.34
N PHE A 199 2.71 -13.17 3.47
CA PHE A 199 1.29 -13.29 3.75
C PHE A 199 0.68 -14.61 3.25
N ARG A 200 1.42 -15.40 2.48
CA ARG A 200 1.03 -16.69 1.91
C ARG A 200 -0.27 -16.67 1.10
N ARG A 201 -0.55 -15.56 0.40
CA ARG A 201 -1.75 -15.41 -0.44
C ARG A 201 -1.62 -14.30 -1.47
N ASP A 202 -2.51 -14.35 -2.45
CA ASP A 202 -2.76 -13.25 -3.38
C ASP A 202 -3.43 -12.11 -2.62
N ILE A 203 -2.99 -10.88 -2.88
CA ILE A 203 -3.49 -9.68 -2.22
C ILE A 203 -4.28 -8.78 -3.16
N GLU A 204 -3.93 -8.78 -4.45
CA GLU A 204 -4.48 -7.87 -5.44
C GLU A 204 -4.54 -8.53 -6.81
N TYR A 205 -5.58 -8.18 -7.54
CA TYR A 205 -5.72 -8.39 -8.96
C TYR A 205 -5.38 -7.09 -9.66
N VAL A 206 -4.54 -7.13 -10.68
CA VAL A 206 -4.17 -5.92 -11.42
C VAL A 206 -4.53 -6.07 -12.88
N GLU A 207 -5.18 -5.04 -13.43
CA GLU A 207 -5.44 -4.88 -14.85
C GLU A 207 -4.64 -3.70 -15.40
N VAL A 208 -3.85 -3.96 -16.43
CA VAL A 208 -3.12 -2.96 -17.21
C VAL A 208 -3.66 -2.97 -18.63
N ARG A 209 -3.94 -1.79 -19.19
CA ARG A 209 -4.31 -1.65 -20.61
C ARG A 209 -3.22 -0.88 -21.32
N LEU A 210 -2.88 -1.34 -22.51
CA LEU A 210 -1.80 -0.82 -23.33
C LEU A 210 -2.27 -0.64 -24.78
N HIS A 211 -1.58 0.24 -25.49
CA HIS A 211 -1.71 0.40 -26.93
C HIS A 211 -0.38 0.16 -27.63
N LYS A 212 -0.44 -0.23 -28.90
CA LYS A 212 0.74 -0.44 -29.73
C LYS A 212 1.47 0.89 -29.97
N ASP A 213 2.75 0.94 -29.61
CA ASP A 213 3.69 2.00 -29.96
C ASP A 213 4.99 1.36 -30.46
N GLU A 214 5.17 1.30 -31.77
CA GLU A 214 6.35 0.67 -32.40
C GLU A 214 7.69 1.29 -31.98
N LYS A 215 7.67 2.51 -31.42
CA LYS A 215 8.88 3.15 -30.91
C LYS A 215 9.20 2.73 -29.49
N SER A 216 8.23 2.19 -28.76
CA SER A 216 8.42 1.80 -27.38
C SER A 216 9.37 0.62 -27.26
N VAL A 217 10.30 0.74 -26.32
CA VAL A 217 11.26 -0.30 -25.92
C VAL A 217 10.64 -1.39 -25.04
N PHE A 218 9.33 -1.30 -24.77
CA PHE A 218 8.60 -2.23 -23.92
C PHE A 218 7.69 -3.15 -24.76
N GLY A 219 8.30 -4.04 -25.56
CA GLY A 219 7.58 -4.92 -26.49
C GLY A 219 6.83 -4.19 -27.60
N GLY A 220 7.17 -2.93 -27.84
CA GLY A 220 6.45 -2.04 -28.75
C GLY A 220 5.05 -1.66 -28.25
N TYR A 221 4.88 -1.48 -26.94
CA TYR A 221 3.63 -1.00 -26.32
C TYR A 221 3.89 0.12 -25.31
N SER A 222 2.87 0.95 -25.11
CA SER A 222 2.84 1.96 -24.04
C SER A 222 1.60 1.73 -23.19
N ALA A 223 1.71 1.95 -21.87
CA ALA A 223 0.60 1.74 -20.95
C ALA A 223 -0.33 2.96 -20.92
N ASP A 224 -1.63 2.71 -20.98
CA ASP A 224 -2.68 3.74 -20.92
C ASP A 224 -3.32 3.81 -19.54
N TYR A 225 -3.33 2.69 -18.82
CA TYR A 225 -4.14 2.48 -17.64
C TYR A 225 -3.56 1.37 -16.79
N MET A 226 -3.61 1.55 -15.47
CA MET A 226 -3.28 0.55 -14.48
C MET A 226 -4.23 0.67 -13.29
N MET A 227 -4.84 -0.44 -12.89
CA MET A 227 -5.70 -0.52 -11.71
C MET A 227 -5.44 -1.81 -10.95
N ALA A 228 -5.17 -1.67 -9.66
CA ALA A 228 -5.16 -2.73 -8.69
C ALA A 228 -6.54 -2.82 -8.01
N THR A 229 -6.99 -4.03 -7.76
CA THR A 229 -8.22 -4.32 -7.02
C THR A 229 -7.89 -5.34 -5.96
N PRO A 230 -8.15 -5.06 -4.66
CA PRO A 230 -7.90 -6.02 -3.60
C PRO A 230 -8.66 -7.32 -3.86
N ILE A 231 -8.00 -8.46 -3.64
CA ILE A 231 -8.65 -9.78 -3.73
C ILE A 231 -9.21 -10.15 -2.37
N GLU A 232 -10.54 -10.17 -2.25
CA GLU A 232 -11.22 -10.67 -1.06
C GLU A 232 -11.16 -12.20 -0.95
N LEU A 233 -11.47 -12.74 0.24
CA LEU A 233 -11.68 -14.18 0.44
C LEU A 233 -12.93 -14.60 -0.34
N GLU A 234 -12.79 -15.58 -1.26
CA GLU A 234 -13.81 -16.27 -2.07
C GLU A 234 -15.12 -15.49 -2.35
N GLU A 235 -15.43 -15.24 -3.64
CA GLU A 235 -16.55 -14.47 -4.24
C GLU A 235 -17.99 -14.66 -3.68
N THR A 236 -18.22 -15.41 -2.61
CA THR A 236 -19.53 -15.91 -2.19
C THR A 236 -20.09 -15.37 -0.87
N ALA A 237 -19.41 -14.48 -0.14
CA ALA A 237 -19.95 -14.01 1.15
C ALA A 237 -20.72 -12.68 1.09
N TYR A 238 -20.31 -11.71 0.28
CA TYR A 238 -20.95 -10.39 0.28
C TYR A 238 -21.08 -9.84 -1.15
N GLU A 239 -22.28 -9.37 -1.48
CA GLU A 239 -22.56 -8.65 -2.74
C GLU A 239 -21.53 -7.52 -2.90
N LYS A 240 -20.99 -7.32 -4.10
CA LYS A 240 -20.09 -6.20 -4.43
C LYS A 240 -20.64 -4.92 -3.80
N GLU A 241 -20.05 -4.50 -2.68
CA GLU A 241 -20.53 -3.35 -1.95
C GLU A 241 -20.21 -2.12 -2.79
N GLU A 242 -21.24 -1.52 -3.37
CA GLU A 242 -21.13 -0.14 -3.81
C GLU A 242 -20.92 0.71 -2.55
N PHE A 243 -20.00 1.69 -2.62
CA PHE A 243 -19.65 2.59 -1.51
C PHE A 243 -20.87 3.29 -0.85
N PHE A 244 -22.05 3.18 -1.46
CA PHE A 244 -23.30 3.81 -1.06
C PHE A 244 -24.41 2.82 -0.67
N GLN A 245 -24.11 1.56 -0.34
CA GLN A 245 -25.11 0.67 0.25
C GLN A 245 -25.48 1.18 1.66
N GLY A 246 -26.76 1.56 1.84
CA GLY A 246 -27.30 2.05 3.12
C GLY A 246 -28.30 3.21 2.97
N ASN A 247 -29.37 3.18 3.77
CA ASN A 247 -30.48 4.14 3.67
C ASN A 247 -30.13 5.55 4.18
N THR A 248 -29.00 5.74 4.86
CA THR A 248 -28.62 6.96 5.59
C THR A 248 -27.69 7.92 4.82
N TRP A 249 -27.15 7.50 3.68
CA TRP A 249 -26.21 8.27 2.85
C TRP A 249 -26.72 9.60 2.25
N GLY A 250 -28.02 9.93 2.39
CA GLY A 250 -28.72 10.91 1.53
C GLY A 250 -28.84 12.29 2.11
N GLU A 251 -28.66 12.39 3.42
CA GLU A 251 -28.61 13.65 4.13
C GLU A 251 -27.20 13.79 4.65
N TYR A 252 -26.27 14.27 3.81
CA TYR A 252 -24.99 14.69 4.32
C TYR A 252 -25.24 15.73 5.42
N ARG A 253 -24.90 15.38 6.65
CA ARG A 253 -25.02 16.28 7.79
C ARG A 253 -23.65 16.80 8.09
N LYS A 254 -23.47 18.10 7.87
CA LYS A 254 -22.22 18.77 8.18
C LYS A 254 -21.87 18.56 9.67
N PRO A 255 -20.67 18.08 9.99
CA PRO A 255 -20.26 17.92 11.38
C PRO A 255 -20.20 19.27 12.09
N LEU A 256 -20.71 19.31 13.34
CA LEU A 256 -20.73 20.51 14.19
C LEU A 256 -19.46 20.63 15.04
N THR A 257 -18.84 19.50 15.37
CA THR A 257 -17.63 19.40 16.19
C THR A 257 -16.63 18.48 15.52
N MET A 258 -15.37 18.55 15.93
CA MET A 258 -14.40 17.52 15.58
C MET A 258 -14.86 16.16 16.14
N GLY A 259 -14.51 15.09 15.43
CA GLY A 259 -14.65 13.74 15.93
C GLY A 259 -13.62 13.45 17.03
N ASP A 260 -13.98 12.53 17.92
CA ASP A 260 -13.12 12.00 18.99
C ASP A 260 -12.33 10.76 18.54
N SER A 261 -12.89 9.99 17.60
CA SER A 261 -12.26 8.84 16.95
C SER A 261 -12.00 9.07 15.46
N ILE A 262 -11.01 8.34 14.95
CA ILE A 262 -10.69 8.23 13.53
C ILE A 262 -11.84 7.63 12.69
N ASP A 263 -12.62 6.73 13.27
CA ASP A 263 -13.79 6.09 12.62
C ASP A 263 -14.89 7.09 12.23
N ASN A 264 -14.83 8.31 12.79
CA ASN A 264 -15.74 9.39 12.43
C ASN A 264 -15.43 9.98 11.05
N TYR A 265 -14.18 9.87 10.58
CA TYR A 265 -13.66 10.53 9.37
C TYR A 265 -13.94 12.04 9.31
N ILE A 266 -13.94 12.71 10.47
CA ILE A 266 -14.16 14.16 10.57
C ILE A 266 -12.81 14.89 10.58
N PHE A 267 -12.68 15.89 9.72
CA PHE A 267 -11.48 16.73 9.64
C PHE A 267 -11.85 18.18 9.30
N ARG A 268 -10.93 19.10 9.57
CA ARG A 268 -11.01 20.49 9.15
C ARG A 268 -10.08 20.74 7.97
N LEU A 269 -10.57 21.47 6.98
CA LEU A 269 -9.81 21.93 5.83
C LEU A 269 -10.15 23.39 5.56
N ASP A 270 -9.14 24.26 5.56
CA ASP A 270 -9.28 25.70 5.30
C ASP A 270 -10.40 26.33 6.17
N GLY A 271 -10.35 26.05 7.48
CA GLY A 271 -11.29 26.52 8.49
C GLY A 271 -12.64 25.79 8.58
N SER A 272 -13.01 24.97 7.59
CA SER A 272 -14.31 24.29 7.54
C SER A 272 -14.23 22.82 7.93
N LEU A 273 -15.26 22.30 8.63
CA LEU A 273 -15.37 20.89 8.97
C LEU A 273 -16.05 20.08 7.86
N TYR A 274 -15.54 18.87 7.65
CA TYR A 274 -16.06 17.87 6.71
C TYR A 274 -16.07 16.50 7.37
N GLN A 275 -16.97 15.63 6.92
CA GLN A 275 -17.01 14.22 7.30
C GLN A 275 -16.96 13.38 6.02
N MET A 276 -16.01 12.45 5.89
CA MET A 276 -16.00 11.59 4.70
C MET A 276 -17.12 10.55 4.72
N PRO A 277 -17.61 10.17 3.53
CA PRO A 277 -17.56 10.92 2.28
C PRO A 277 -18.56 12.09 2.33
N PHE A 278 -18.27 13.17 1.60
CA PHE A 278 -19.13 14.35 1.54
C PHE A 278 -19.39 14.81 0.10
N PRO A 279 -20.52 15.50 -0.16
CA PRO A 279 -20.82 16.01 -1.50
C PRO A 279 -19.74 16.98 -2.00
N LEU A 280 -19.32 16.86 -3.25
CA LEU A 280 -18.35 17.76 -3.89
C LEU A 280 -18.76 19.24 -3.76
N ASP A 281 -20.07 19.51 -3.74
CA ASP A 281 -20.64 20.85 -3.56
C ASP A 281 -20.25 21.53 -2.23
N GLU A 282 -19.89 20.76 -1.20
CA GLU A 282 -19.37 21.31 0.05
C GLU A 282 -18.04 22.03 -0.15
N LEU A 283 -17.19 21.58 -1.08
CA LEU A 283 -15.94 22.28 -1.41
C LEU A 283 -16.21 23.45 -2.34
N THR A 284 -17.03 23.27 -3.38
CA THR A 284 -17.27 24.31 -4.39
C THR A 284 -17.99 25.53 -3.80
N SER A 285 -18.95 25.31 -2.90
CA SER A 285 -19.63 26.39 -2.14
C SER A 285 -18.67 27.21 -1.26
N LYS A 286 -17.50 26.65 -0.93
CA LYS A 286 -16.45 27.31 -0.11
C LYS A 286 -15.30 27.86 -0.96
N GLY A 287 -15.50 27.96 -2.28
CA GLY A 287 -14.60 28.65 -3.21
C GLY A 287 -13.53 27.78 -3.86
N TRP A 288 -13.54 26.46 -3.62
CA TRP A 288 -12.70 25.53 -4.37
C TRP A 288 -13.24 25.34 -5.79
N LYS A 289 -12.36 25.28 -6.79
CA LYS A 289 -12.75 25.16 -8.20
C LYS A 289 -11.95 24.08 -8.89
N TYR A 290 -12.61 23.32 -9.76
CA TYR A 290 -11.99 22.34 -10.67
C TYR A 290 -12.40 22.67 -12.11
N THR A 291 -11.66 22.15 -13.08
CA THR A 291 -11.84 22.41 -14.52
C THR A 291 -12.21 21.16 -15.32
N GLU A 292 -12.09 20.00 -14.69
CA GLU A 292 -12.33 18.69 -15.23
C GLU A 292 -13.82 18.49 -15.53
N ASN A 293 -14.12 17.91 -16.69
CA ASN A 293 -15.48 17.63 -17.10
C ASN A 293 -15.91 16.27 -16.54
N LEU A 294 -16.47 16.29 -15.33
CA LEU A 294 -17.04 15.11 -14.68
C LEU A 294 -18.20 14.54 -15.52
N LYS A 295 -18.07 13.29 -15.97
CA LYS A 295 -19.10 12.63 -16.77
C LYS A 295 -19.90 11.64 -15.91
N LYS A 296 -21.23 11.74 -15.96
CA LYS A 296 -22.14 10.98 -15.08
C LYS A 296 -22.22 9.48 -15.40
N ASP A 297 -21.80 9.09 -16.60
CA ASP A 297 -21.66 7.70 -17.03
C ASP A 297 -20.39 7.03 -16.49
N GLU A 298 -19.45 7.81 -15.94
CA GLU A 298 -18.30 7.29 -15.20
C GLU A 298 -18.66 7.22 -13.71
N GLU A 299 -18.46 6.06 -13.09
CA GLU A 299 -18.79 5.84 -11.66
C GLU A 299 -17.84 6.59 -10.72
N ARG A 300 -16.63 6.92 -11.20
CA ARG A 300 -15.52 7.47 -10.41
C ARG A 300 -14.70 8.42 -11.27
N ASP A 301 -14.13 9.47 -10.67
CA ASP A 301 -13.22 10.41 -11.32
C ASP A 301 -12.13 10.91 -10.36
N GLU A 302 -11.06 11.44 -10.93
CA GLU A 302 -9.96 12.10 -10.22
C GLU A 302 -9.96 13.57 -10.62
N ILE A 303 -10.01 14.47 -9.63
CA ILE A 303 -10.07 15.91 -9.86
C ILE A 303 -9.05 16.66 -9.01
N THR A 304 -8.55 17.76 -9.56
CA THR A 304 -7.75 18.73 -8.82
C THR A 304 -8.58 19.97 -8.53
N LEU A 305 -8.80 20.28 -7.25
CA LEU A 305 -9.44 21.54 -6.86
C LEU A 305 -8.40 22.59 -6.47
N LYS A 306 -8.62 23.84 -6.88
CA LYS A 306 -7.76 24.98 -6.61
C LYS A 306 -8.49 26.11 -5.87
N LYS A 307 -7.81 26.75 -4.92
CA LYS A 307 -8.30 27.93 -4.18
C LYS A 307 -7.14 28.79 -3.70
N GLY A 308 -7.04 30.04 -4.17
CA GLY A 308 -6.06 31.01 -3.65
C GLY A 308 -4.60 30.54 -3.73
N GLY A 309 -4.20 29.87 -4.81
CA GLY A 309 -2.86 29.28 -4.97
C GLY A 309 -2.66 27.92 -4.30
N LYS A 310 -3.66 27.43 -3.55
CA LYS A 310 -3.68 26.09 -2.95
C LYS A 310 -4.32 25.09 -3.89
N GLU A 311 -3.86 23.85 -3.83
CA GLU A 311 -4.38 22.69 -4.56
C GLU A 311 -4.69 21.51 -3.63
N ILE A 312 -5.78 20.79 -3.93
CA ILE A 312 -6.11 19.49 -3.34
C ILE A 312 -6.48 18.52 -4.45
N TYR A 313 -6.15 17.24 -4.26
CA TYR A 313 -6.48 16.17 -5.18
C TYR A 313 -7.59 15.33 -4.56
N CYS A 314 -8.61 15.00 -5.34
CA CYS A 314 -9.76 14.24 -4.85
C CYS A 314 -10.09 13.10 -5.79
N ILE A 315 -10.45 11.96 -5.21
CA ILE A 315 -11.19 10.90 -5.90
C ILE A 315 -12.66 11.12 -5.58
N VAL A 316 -13.47 11.27 -6.62
CA VAL A 316 -14.92 11.48 -6.52
C VAL A 316 -15.68 10.32 -7.12
N TRP A 317 -16.80 9.97 -6.49
CA TRP A 317 -17.67 8.88 -6.92
C TRP A 317 -19.08 9.42 -7.19
N TYR A 318 -19.67 8.96 -8.28
CA TYR A 318 -21.02 9.37 -8.67
C TYR A 318 -22.06 8.46 -8.05
N CYS A 319 -22.86 8.99 -7.13
CA CYS A 319 -23.93 8.24 -6.49
C CYS A 319 -25.23 8.36 -7.29
N GLN A 320 -25.65 7.28 -7.97
CA GLN A 320 -26.86 7.24 -8.81
C GLN A 320 -28.13 6.78 -8.09
N ILE A 321 -28.01 6.16 -6.91
CA ILE A 321 -29.10 5.41 -6.22
C ILE A 321 -30.22 6.33 -5.64
N ARG A 322 -30.22 7.65 -5.90
CA ARG A 322 -31.11 8.61 -5.22
C ARG A 322 -31.85 9.60 -6.12
N ASP A 323 -32.90 10.19 -5.56
CA ASP A 323 -33.66 11.32 -6.12
C ASP A 323 -32.81 12.59 -6.39
N ASP A 324 -31.60 12.68 -5.81
CA ASP A 324 -30.63 13.76 -6.03
C ASP A 324 -29.21 13.22 -6.30
N PRO A 325 -28.95 12.72 -7.53
CA PRO A 325 -27.66 12.16 -7.92
C PRO A 325 -26.55 13.22 -7.92
N LYS A 326 -25.47 12.97 -7.18
CA LYS A 326 -24.33 13.90 -7.08
C LYS A 326 -23.00 13.18 -6.87
N TRP A 327 -21.93 13.95 -7.07
CA TRP A 327 -20.56 13.51 -6.82
C TRP A 327 -20.22 13.63 -5.34
N TYR A 328 -19.64 12.57 -4.78
CA TYR A 328 -19.11 12.54 -3.43
C TYR A 328 -17.60 12.43 -3.46
N VAL A 329 -16.93 13.21 -2.63
CA VAL A 329 -15.50 13.04 -2.36
C VAL A 329 -15.33 11.81 -1.46
N VAL A 330 -14.58 10.82 -1.92
CA VAL A 330 -14.28 9.58 -1.18
C VAL A 330 -12.81 9.44 -0.84
N SER A 331 -11.94 10.18 -1.53
CA SER A 331 -10.55 10.38 -1.12
C SER A 331 -10.16 11.83 -1.34
N LEU A 332 -9.38 12.39 -0.42
CA LEU A 332 -8.82 13.72 -0.51
C LEU A 332 -7.38 13.68 -0.07
N LYS A 333 -6.51 14.27 -0.88
CA LYS A 333 -5.10 14.47 -0.60
C LYS A 333 -4.76 15.95 -0.71
N THR A 334 -4.09 16.48 0.29
CA THR A 334 -3.43 17.81 0.20
C THR A 334 -2.10 17.66 -0.52
N GLY A 335 -1.70 18.66 -1.31
CA GLY A 335 -0.68 18.47 -2.35
C GLY A 335 0.71 17.99 -1.88
N PHE A 336 1.47 17.41 -2.82
CA PHE A 336 2.72 16.67 -2.61
C PHE A 336 3.97 17.49 -3.03
N GLY A 337 5.11 17.25 -2.37
CA GLY A 337 6.43 17.79 -2.73
C GLY A 337 6.71 19.20 -2.16
N GLU A 338 7.91 19.73 -2.40
CA GLU A 338 8.36 21.05 -1.88
C GLU A 338 7.47 22.24 -2.31
N GLU A 339 6.63 22.08 -3.34
CA GLU A 339 5.50 22.97 -3.65
C GLU A 339 4.27 22.59 -2.79
N ILE A 340 4.48 22.49 -1.48
CA ILE A 340 3.45 22.09 -0.54
C ILE A 340 2.31 23.08 -0.67
N SER A 341 1.13 22.58 -1.05
CA SER A 341 -0.10 23.34 -0.97
C SER A 341 -0.26 23.83 0.48
N ASP A 342 -0.23 25.14 0.72
CA ASP A 342 -0.33 25.77 2.05
C ASP A 342 -1.77 25.72 2.60
N VAL A 343 -2.34 24.52 2.56
CA VAL A 343 -3.68 24.21 3.01
C VAL A 343 -3.63 24.00 4.50
N ASP A 344 -4.33 24.88 5.20
CA ASP A 344 -4.57 24.72 6.62
C ASP A 344 -5.51 23.54 6.87
N PHE A 345 -5.16 22.69 7.84
CA PHE A 345 -5.97 21.53 8.20
C PHE A 345 -5.80 21.13 9.67
N GLU A 346 -6.80 20.41 10.17
CA GLU A 346 -6.81 19.80 11.50
C GLU A 346 -7.48 18.41 11.40
N LEU A 347 -6.78 17.37 11.83
CA LEU A 347 -7.28 15.99 11.88
C LEU A 347 -7.72 15.64 13.31
N PHE A 348 -8.29 14.44 13.47
CA PHE A 348 -8.62 13.87 14.77
C PHE A 348 -7.41 13.91 15.73
N GLY A 349 -7.68 14.04 17.04
CA GLY A 349 -6.62 14.19 18.03
C GLY A 349 -5.88 15.54 17.97
N ASN A 350 -6.47 16.56 17.32
CA ASN A 350 -5.93 17.93 17.16
C ASN A 350 -4.60 18.02 16.39
N ARG A 351 -4.33 17.08 15.47
CA ARG A 351 -3.12 17.09 14.63
C ARG A 351 -3.27 18.10 13.50
N LYS A 352 -2.28 18.99 13.31
CA LYS A 352 -2.35 20.12 12.38
C LYS A 352 -1.11 20.21 11.51
N ARG A 353 -1.23 20.97 10.42
CA ARG A 353 -0.08 21.43 9.64
C ARG A 353 0.92 22.16 10.54
N GLY A 354 2.20 21.85 10.40
CA GLY A 354 3.30 22.43 11.17
C GLY A 354 3.52 21.81 12.55
N ASP A 355 2.68 20.87 12.98
CA ASP A 355 2.97 20.08 14.18
C ASP A 355 4.19 19.17 13.91
N TYR A 356 5.05 19.03 14.91
CA TYR A 356 6.23 18.20 14.82
C TYR A 356 5.87 16.72 14.91
N ALA A 357 6.13 15.96 13.85
CA ALA A 357 5.80 14.55 13.71
C ALA A 357 6.66 13.60 14.57
N TYR A 358 7.68 14.07 15.31
CA TYR A 358 8.52 13.23 16.18
C TYR A 358 8.24 13.47 17.67
N GLY A 359 8.21 12.41 18.48
CA GLY A 359 7.47 12.42 19.77
C GLY A 359 6.13 11.69 19.66
N TYR A 360 5.80 11.23 18.44
CA TYR A 360 4.80 10.21 18.16
C TYR A 360 5.41 8.81 18.31
N GLY A 361 6.06 8.62 19.45
CA GLY A 361 6.53 7.34 19.94
C GLY A 361 5.62 6.94 21.11
N VAL A 362 4.93 5.81 21.04
CA VAL A 362 5.50 4.64 20.38
C VAL A 362 4.77 4.08 19.18
N HIS A 363 3.50 4.46 18.99
CA HIS A 363 2.62 3.74 18.06
C HIS A 363 2.26 4.48 16.79
N GLY A 364 3.12 5.42 16.37
CA GLY A 364 3.48 5.53 14.96
C GLY A 364 2.36 5.65 13.92
N ILE A 365 1.15 6.10 14.26
CA ILE A 365 0.10 6.34 13.25
C ILE A 365 0.43 7.69 12.58
N TYR A 366 1.49 7.67 11.74
CA TYR A 366 1.65 8.55 10.58
C TYR A 366 0.43 8.45 9.66
N GLY A 367 -0.40 7.45 9.86
CA GLY A 367 -1.71 7.29 9.28
C GLY A 367 -2.48 6.18 9.97
N PHE A 368 -3.81 6.26 10.00
CA PHE A 368 -4.67 5.14 10.36
C PHE A 368 -5.00 4.39 9.10
N VAL A 369 -4.73 3.10 9.04
CA VAL A 369 -5.21 2.22 7.98
C VAL A 369 -6.51 1.55 8.45
N ASP A 370 -7.56 1.60 7.63
CA ASP A 370 -8.78 0.85 7.98
C ASP A 370 -8.53 -0.65 7.74
N PRO A 371 -8.66 -1.51 8.76
CA PRO A 371 -8.41 -2.95 8.61
C PRO A 371 -9.33 -3.63 7.59
N LEU A 372 -10.50 -3.05 7.30
CA LEU A 372 -11.47 -3.67 6.42
C LEU A 372 -11.24 -3.39 4.94
N TYR A 373 -10.46 -2.35 4.59
CA TYR A 373 -10.25 -1.96 3.20
C TYR A 373 -8.81 -1.54 2.94
N LEU A 374 -8.16 -2.21 1.98
CA LEU A 374 -6.82 -1.86 1.54
C LEU A 374 -6.79 -0.45 0.93
N GLY A 375 -5.86 0.38 1.41
CA GLY A 375 -5.67 1.76 0.93
C GLY A 375 -6.68 2.78 1.48
N ALA A 376 -7.60 2.37 2.35
CA ALA A 376 -8.48 3.26 3.09
C ALA A 376 -7.88 3.67 4.44
N GLY A 377 -8.21 4.87 4.91
CA GLY A 377 -7.61 5.41 6.11
C GLY A 377 -7.29 6.90 6.06
N ILE A 378 -6.41 7.33 6.95
CA ILE A 378 -5.78 8.65 6.93
C ILE A 378 -4.27 8.43 6.90
N SER A 379 -3.50 9.26 6.22
CA SER A 379 -2.06 9.38 6.37
C SER A 379 -1.65 10.86 6.39
N VAL A 380 -0.56 11.19 7.05
CA VAL A 380 0.06 12.52 7.04
C VAL A 380 1.35 12.49 6.25
N ASP A 381 1.57 13.54 5.48
CA ASP A 381 2.82 13.76 4.75
C ASP A 381 3.76 14.59 5.65
N VAL A 382 4.98 14.09 5.83
CA VAL A 382 5.97 14.66 6.76
C VAL A 382 7.19 15.15 6.00
N GLY A 383 7.60 16.38 6.29
CA GLY A 383 8.79 17.00 5.72
C GLY A 383 10.10 16.41 6.24
N SER A 384 11.22 16.77 5.61
CA SER A 384 12.57 16.40 6.07
C SER A 384 12.89 16.96 7.47
N ASP A 385 12.27 18.06 7.85
CA ASP A 385 12.31 18.67 9.19
C ASP A 385 11.40 17.96 10.20
N LYS A 386 10.74 16.88 9.77
CA LYS A 386 9.75 16.10 10.52
C LYS A 386 8.51 16.90 10.88
N MET A 387 8.18 17.99 10.19
CA MET A 387 6.92 18.69 10.40
C MET A 387 5.82 18.10 9.53
N ILE A 388 4.59 18.06 10.02
CA ILE A 388 3.42 17.68 9.24
C ILE A 388 3.17 18.75 8.18
N GLN A 389 3.18 18.35 6.92
CA GLN A 389 3.02 19.24 5.76
C GLN A 389 1.71 18.96 5.01
N GLY A 390 1.24 17.72 5.00
CA GLY A 390 0.04 17.33 4.26
C GLY A 390 -0.66 16.16 4.93
N PHE A 391 -1.72 15.72 4.28
CA PHE A 391 -2.45 14.52 4.62
C PHE A 391 -3.23 13.97 3.42
N THR A 392 -3.43 12.67 3.46
CA THR A 392 -4.40 11.94 2.64
C THR A 392 -5.46 11.36 3.56
N ILE A 393 -6.72 11.41 3.15
CA ILE A 393 -7.83 10.72 3.79
C ILE A 393 -8.62 9.98 2.72
N THR A 394 -8.82 8.69 2.91
CA THR A 394 -9.53 7.79 2.00
C THR A 394 -10.61 7.08 2.80
N TYR A 395 -11.85 7.28 2.38
CA TYR A 395 -13.02 6.72 3.04
C TYR A 395 -13.08 5.21 2.86
N ALA A 396 -13.19 4.49 3.97
CA ALA A 396 -13.54 3.09 3.99
C ALA A 396 -15.07 2.97 4.11
N PRO A 397 -15.77 2.31 3.18
CA PRO A 397 -17.21 2.10 3.31
C PRO A 397 -17.62 1.53 4.67
N LYS A 398 -18.75 2.00 5.19
CA LYS A 398 -19.25 1.57 6.50
C LYS A 398 -20.11 0.34 6.29
N TYR A 399 -19.58 -0.83 6.68
CA TYR A 399 -20.36 -2.05 6.80
C TYR A 399 -21.59 -1.82 7.68
N SER A 400 -22.70 -2.47 7.32
CA SER A 400 -23.94 -2.43 8.09
C SER A 400 -23.74 -2.94 9.53
N ASP A 401 -22.87 -3.95 9.70
CA ASP A 401 -22.30 -4.36 10.98
C ASP A 401 -20.77 -4.53 10.87
N ARG A 402 -20.02 -3.50 11.30
CA ARG A 402 -18.55 -3.48 11.27
C ARG A 402 -17.94 -4.53 12.20
N ILE A 403 -18.55 -4.77 13.36
CA ILE A 403 -18.02 -5.69 14.37
C ILE A 403 -18.18 -7.12 13.87
N GLU A 404 -19.32 -7.45 13.28
CA GLU A 404 -19.55 -8.73 12.61
C GLU A 404 -18.47 -8.96 11.54
N ARG A 405 -18.25 -8.00 10.64
CA ARG A 405 -17.23 -8.12 9.60
C ARG A 405 -15.83 -8.31 10.16
N LEU A 406 -15.44 -7.52 11.15
CA LEU A 406 -14.14 -7.64 11.82
C LEU A 406 -13.96 -9.02 12.47
N ASN A 407 -15.03 -9.60 13.03
CA ASN A 407 -15.01 -10.94 13.59
C ASN A 407 -14.85 -12.03 12.51
N GLU A 408 -15.45 -11.87 11.33
CA GLU A 408 -15.31 -12.83 10.22
C GLU A 408 -13.85 -12.95 9.75
N ILE A 409 -13.17 -11.80 9.61
CA ILE A 409 -11.79 -11.72 9.12
C ILE A 409 -10.74 -11.91 10.22
N ALA A 410 -11.16 -11.88 11.49
CA ALA A 410 -10.32 -12.21 12.62
C ALA A 410 -10.05 -13.71 12.71
N THR A 411 -8.91 -14.07 13.28
CA THR A 411 -8.56 -15.46 13.60
C THR A 411 -9.55 -16.03 14.61
N ASP A 412 -9.88 -17.31 14.45
CA ASP A 412 -10.80 -18.01 15.35
C ASP A 412 -10.22 -18.10 16.77
N VAL A 413 -11.11 -18.16 17.77
CA VAL A 413 -10.73 -18.26 19.18
C VAL A 413 -9.91 -19.53 19.43
N LYS A 414 -8.70 -19.39 19.98
CA LYS A 414 -7.79 -20.50 20.29
C LYS A 414 -8.04 -21.14 21.65
N GLY A 415 -8.61 -20.39 22.58
CA GLY A 415 -8.86 -20.84 23.95
C GLY A 415 -9.59 -19.79 24.78
N GLU A 416 -9.98 -20.18 25.99
CA GLU A 416 -10.66 -19.31 26.94
C GLU A 416 -9.97 -19.34 28.31
N VAL A 417 -9.86 -18.18 28.96
CA VAL A 417 -9.25 -18.02 30.28
C VAL A 417 -10.18 -17.22 31.17
N ASN A 418 -10.45 -17.71 32.38
CA ASN A 418 -11.23 -16.98 33.39
C ASN A 418 -10.28 -16.22 34.33
N LEU A 419 -10.43 -14.90 34.41
CA LEU A 419 -9.68 -14.05 35.33
C LEU A 419 -10.51 -13.76 36.57
N THR A 420 -9.93 -13.99 37.74
CA THR A 420 -10.61 -13.88 39.04
C THR A 420 -9.94 -12.89 40.01
N GLY A 421 -8.87 -12.22 39.58
CA GLY A 421 -8.07 -11.32 40.42
C GLY A 421 -7.60 -10.06 39.70
N LYS A 422 -7.10 -9.10 40.49
CA LYS A 422 -6.50 -7.84 40.04
C LYS A 422 -5.04 -8.02 39.61
N GLY A 423 -4.47 -6.99 38.99
CA GLY A 423 -3.07 -6.93 38.59
C GLY A 423 -2.87 -6.93 37.09
N ASN A 424 -1.69 -7.35 36.66
CA ASN A 424 -1.29 -7.36 35.25
C ASN A 424 -1.34 -8.78 34.70
N THR A 425 -2.02 -8.96 33.57
CA THR A 425 -2.08 -10.22 32.83
C THR A 425 -1.61 -9.97 31.40
N GLU A 426 -0.60 -10.71 30.95
CA GLU A 426 -0.21 -10.71 29.53
C GLU A 426 -1.30 -11.40 28.71
N LEU A 427 -1.75 -10.74 27.64
CA LEU A 427 -2.78 -11.26 26.76
C LEU A 427 -2.13 -11.98 25.57
N GLU A 428 -2.50 -13.24 25.40
CA GLU A 428 -2.21 -13.99 24.20
C GLU A 428 -3.22 -13.64 23.11
N ARG A 429 -2.73 -13.55 21.87
CA ARG A 429 -3.58 -13.35 20.69
C ARG A 429 -4.57 -14.50 20.52
N ASP A 430 -5.77 -14.12 20.13
CA ASP A 430 -6.91 -14.97 19.83
C ASP A 430 -7.40 -15.81 21.02
N VAL A 431 -6.99 -15.48 22.25
CA VAL A 431 -7.50 -16.09 23.49
C VAL A 431 -8.57 -15.19 24.10
N LEU A 432 -9.71 -15.76 24.47
CA LEU A 432 -10.83 -15.05 25.09
C LEU A 432 -10.65 -15.00 26.61
N TYR A 433 -10.50 -13.79 27.17
CA TYR A 433 -10.36 -13.57 28.61
C TYR A 433 -11.70 -13.12 29.19
N LYS A 434 -12.27 -13.92 30.10
CA LYS A 434 -13.55 -13.69 30.77
C LYS A 434 -13.33 -13.14 32.17
N LEU A 435 -13.78 -11.92 32.44
CA LEU A 435 -13.65 -11.25 33.72
C LEU A 435 -14.99 -11.33 34.47
N ASN A 436 -15.14 -12.39 35.26
CA ASN A 436 -16.37 -12.67 36.01
C ASN A 436 -16.44 -11.95 37.37
N MET A 437 -15.51 -11.03 37.64
CA MET A 437 -15.43 -10.27 38.89
C MET A 437 -16.32 -9.02 38.91
N TYR A 438 -17.00 -8.72 37.81
CA TYR A 438 -17.92 -7.61 37.65
C TYR A 438 -19.36 -8.10 37.63
N ASP A 439 -20.30 -7.24 38.07
CA ASP A 439 -21.74 -7.54 38.05
C ASP A 439 -22.25 -7.81 36.63
N GLU A 440 -21.71 -7.09 35.64
CA GLU A 440 -21.86 -7.39 34.23
C GLU A 440 -20.60 -8.12 33.73
N PRO A 441 -20.71 -9.34 33.17
CA PRO A 441 -19.57 -10.04 32.60
C PRO A 441 -18.88 -9.21 31.52
N LEU A 442 -17.56 -9.14 31.60
CA LEU A 442 -16.71 -8.48 30.62
C LEU A 442 -15.79 -9.51 29.96
N ASP A 443 -15.87 -9.61 28.64
CA ASP A 443 -14.96 -10.41 27.84
C ASP A 443 -14.00 -9.49 27.09
N VAL A 444 -12.73 -9.90 27.00
CA VAL A 444 -11.67 -9.18 26.31
C VAL A 444 -10.92 -10.15 25.40
N GLN A 445 -10.64 -9.74 24.17
CA GLN A 445 -9.84 -10.51 23.23
C GLN A 445 -8.97 -9.59 22.36
N VAL A 446 -7.69 -9.93 22.23
CA VAL A 446 -6.83 -9.43 21.16
C VAL A 446 -7.03 -10.34 19.96
N LYS A 447 -7.66 -9.87 18.90
CA LYS A 447 -7.98 -10.66 17.70
C LYS A 447 -7.02 -10.29 16.57
N SER A 448 -6.32 -11.29 16.02
CA SER A 448 -5.40 -11.11 14.90
C SER A 448 -6.15 -11.15 13.57
N LEU A 449 -5.95 -10.18 12.68
CA LEU A 449 -6.63 -10.12 11.38
C LEU A 449 -5.92 -10.91 10.26
N TYR A 450 -5.47 -12.12 10.60
CA TYR A 450 -4.66 -12.94 9.69
C TYR A 450 -5.43 -13.52 8.50
N LYS A 451 -6.77 -13.52 8.48
CA LYS A 451 -7.53 -14.12 7.37
C LYS A 451 -7.49 -13.29 6.09
N ILE A 452 -7.24 -11.97 6.15
CA ILE A 452 -7.23 -11.08 4.96
C ILE A 452 -5.89 -10.41 4.66
N GLY A 453 -5.57 -10.36 3.35
CA GLY A 453 -4.34 -9.85 2.70
C GLY A 453 -3.54 -8.83 3.49
N TRP A 454 -4.16 -7.67 3.50
CA TRP A 454 -3.64 -6.38 3.85
C TRP A 454 -3.66 -6.09 5.35
N ALA A 455 -4.50 -6.75 6.13
CA ALA A 455 -4.60 -6.50 7.58
C ALA A 455 -3.79 -7.49 8.42
N LYS A 456 -2.88 -8.28 7.83
CA LYS A 456 -2.15 -9.33 8.56
C LYS A 456 -1.35 -8.80 9.74
N GLU A 457 -0.84 -7.57 9.64
CA GLU A 457 -0.02 -6.94 10.68
C GLU A 457 -0.87 -6.15 11.69
N MET A 458 -2.20 -6.28 11.59
CA MET A 458 -3.17 -5.62 12.44
C MET A 458 -3.82 -6.59 13.43
N ASP A 459 -3.93 -6.12 14.66
CA ASP A 459 -4.73 -6.70 15.72
C ASP A 459 -5.90 -5.76 16.05
N ILE A 460 -7.04 -6.31 16.45
CA ILE A 460 -8.14 -5.52 17.04
C ILE A 460 -8.34 -5.91 18.49
N ILE A 461 -8.63 -4.90 19.32
CA ILE A 461 -8.95 -5.09 20.73
C ILE A 461 -10.47 -5.10 20.86
N TRP A 462 -11.02 -6.32 20.88
CA TRP A 462 -12.44 -6.55 21.01
C TRP A 462 -12.82 -6.72 22.49
N VAL A 463 -13.90 -6.06 22.88
CA VAL A 463 -14.47 -6.16 24.23
C VAL A 463 -15.96 -6.39 24.15
N LYS A 464 -16.49 -7.18 25.08
CA LYS A 464 -17.93 -7.42 25.22
C LYS A 464 -18.36 -7.27 26.66
N LYS A 465 -19.27 -6.32 26.90
CA LYS A 465 -19.85 -6.03 28.20
C LYS A 465 -21.33 -6.40 28.16
N GLY A 466 -21.68 -7.51 28.80
CA GLY A 466 -23.01 -8.11 28.66
C GLY A 466 -23.34 -8.46 27.19
N THR A 467 -24.33 -7.78 26.61
CA THR A 467 -24.72 -7.98 25.20
C THR A 467 -24.08 -6.97 24.23
N LYS A 468 -23.38 -5.94 24.74
CA LYS A 468 -22.78 -4.90 23.92
C LYS A 468 -21.35 -5.28 23.57
N GLU A 469 -21.05 -5.25 22.28
CA GLU A 469 -19.70 -5.43 21.75
C GLU A 469 -19.10 -4.09 21.33
N ASP A 470 -17.78 -3.96 21.43
CA ASP A 470 -17.05 -2.76 21.06
C ASP A 470 -15.64 -3.11 20.57
N ILE A 471 -15.06 -2.23 19.75
CA ILE A 471 -13.66 -2.28 19.33
C ILE A 471 -12.98 -1.03 19.89
N ILE A 472 -12.11 -1.23 20.86
CA ILE A 472 -11.48 -0.12 21.59
C ILE A 472 -10.11 0.27 21.04
N GLY A 473 -9.60 -0.47 20.05
CA GLY A 473 -8.33 -0.17 19.39
C GLY A 473 -8.07 -1.02 18.16
N TYR A 474 -7.48 -0.39 17.15
CA TYR A 474 -6.88 -1.04 15.98
C TYR A 474 -5.36 -0.87 16.10
N ILE A 475 -4.64 -1.98 16.20
CA ILE A 475 -3.24 -2.02 16.57
C ILE A 475 -2.43 -2.55 15.40
N GLU A 476 -1.64 -1.69 14.77
CA GLU A 476 -0.68 -2.08 13.75
C GLU A 476 0.67 -2.42 14.41
N TYR A 477 1.33 -3.51 13.98
CA TYR A 477 2.63 -3.92 14.52
C TYR A 477 2.65 -4.14 16.04
N GLY A 478 1.54 -4.62 16.62
CA GLY A 478 1.49 -4.99 18.03
C GLY A 478 2.58 -6.02 18.38
N LYS A 479 3.31 -5.80 19.47
CA LYS A 479 4.30 -6.74 19.99
C LYS A 479 3.72 -7.50 21.18
N ASN A 480 3.40 -6.77 22.25
CA ASN A 480 2.89 -7.32 23.51
C ASN A 480 1.64 -6.56 23.97
N PHE A 481 0.72 -7.28 24.61
CA PHE A 481 -0.52 -6.75 25.17
C PHE A 481 -0.63 -7.12 26.64
N THR A 482 -0.94 -6.16 27.50
CA THR A 482 -1.10 -6.40 28.93
C THR A 482 -2.41 -5.81 29.42
N LEU A 483 -3.28 -6.66 29.95
CA LEU A 483 -4.47 -6.23 30.68
C LEU A 483 -4.09 -5.84 32.10
N CYS A 484 -4.40 -4.62 32.49
CA CYS A 484 -4.18 -4.08 33.83
C CYS A 484 -5.53 -3.83 34.50
N ILE A 485 -5.75 -4.47 35.66
CA ILE A 485 -6.88 -4.21 36.53
C ILE A 485 -6.35 -3.57 37.82
N ASP A 486 -6.69 -2.31 38.05
CA ASP A 486 -6.20 -1.56 39.22
C ASP A 486 -7.02 -1.83 40.49
N ASP A 487 -6.57 -1.25 41.61
CA ASP A 487 -7.24 -1.41 42.91
C ASP A 487 -8.66 -0.82 42.94
N ASN A 488 -8.99 0.08 42.03
CA ASN A 488 -10.32 0.66 41.86
C ASN A 488 -11.18 -0.09 40.83
N ASN A 489 -10.73 -1.25 40.35
CA ASN A 489 -11.35 -2.02 39.27
C ASN A 489 -11.41 -1.29 37.92
N ASN A 490 -10.56 -0.28 37.69
CA ASN A 490 -10.41 0.28 36.35
C ASN A 490 -9.61 -0.67 35.50
N ILE A 491 -10.04 -0.82 34.25
CA ILE A 491 -9.47 -1.78 33.31
C ILE A 491 -8.86 -1.01 32.15
N LYS A 492 -7.61 -1.33 31.84
CA LYS A 492 -6.91 -0.79 30.68
C LYS A 492 -6.05 -1.86 30.05
N ILE A 493 -5.83 -1.73 28.76
CA ILE A 493 -4.90 -2.55 27.99
C ILE A 493 -3.71 -1.68 27.65
N LYS A 494 -2.52 -2.18 28.00
CA LYS A 494 -1.26 -1.61 27.59
C LYS A 494 -0.75 -2.32 26.34
N VAL A 495 -0.37 -1.55 25.34
CA VAL A 495 0.15 -2.08 24.07
C VAL A 495 1.59 -1.62 23.87
N VAL A 496 2.48 -2.56 23.60
CA VAL A 496 3.86 -2.32 23.16
C VAL A 496 3.93 -2.73 21.69
N HIS A 497 4.48 -1.90 20.81
CA HIS A 497 4.58 -2.19 19.37
C HIS A 497 5.99 -2.65 19.02
N MET A 498 6.18 -3.12 17.79
CA MET A 498 7.45 -3.66 17.33
C MET A 498 8.54 -2.58 17.21
N GLU A 499 8.13 -1.34 16.91
CA GLU A 499 9.05 -0.20 16.74
C GLU A 499 9.50 0.41 18.06
N ASP A 500 8.83 0.05 19.16
CA ASP A 500 9.12 0.55 20.50
C ASP A 500 10.53 0.23 20.96
N SER A 501 11.24 1.28 21.38
CA SER A 501 12.45 1.11 22.17
C SER A 501 12.11 0.72 23.61
N SER A 502 13.10 0.22 24.34
CA SER A 502 12.93 -0.16 25.75
C SER A 502 12.56 1.00 26.69
N ASN A 503 12.69 2.24 26.23
CA ASN A 503 12.47 3.43 27.04
C ASN A 503 11.10 4.09 26.80
N ASP A 504 10.35 3.60 25.82
CA ASP A 504 9.10 4.22 25.41
C ASP A 504 7.92 3.72 26.26
N GLU A 505 6.96 4.60 26.53
CA GLU A 505 5.77 4.26 27.32
C GLU A 505 4.70 3.58 26.45
N PRO A 506 4.12 2.45 26.87
CA PRO A 506 3.13 1.74 26.07
C PRO A 506 1.85 2.55 25.83
N GLU A 507 1.14 2.26 24.74
CA GLU A 507 -0.24 2.76 24.54
C GLU A 507 -1.09 2.36 25.72
N VAL A 508 -2.06 3.19 26.06
CA VAL A 508 -3.06 2.85 27.06
C VAL A 508 -4.44 3.02 26.47
N LEU A 509 -5.11 1.88 26.25
CA LEU A 509 -6.51 1.81 25.87
C LEU A 509 -7.36 1.56 27.12
N ASN A 510 -8.31 2.44 27.41
CA ASN A 510 -9.20 2.29 28.56
C ASN A 510 -10.49 1.56 28.14
N ILE A 511 -10.92 0.59 28.95
CA ILE A 511 -12.22 -0.06 28.77
C ILE A 511 -13.23 0.69 29.63
N GLN A 512 -14.30 1.21 29.02
CA GLN A 512 -15.34 2.01 29.69
C GLN A 512 -16.54 1.18 30.19
#